data_AF-A0A7C5Y5Y6-F1
#
_entry.id   AF-A0A7C5Y5Y6-F1
#
_cell.length_a   1.000
_cell.length_b   1.000
_cell.length_c   1.000
_cell.angle_alpha   90.00
_cell.angle_beta   90.00
_cell.angle_gamma   90.00
#
_symmetry.space_group_name_H-M   'P 1'
#
loop_
_entity.id
_entity.type
_entity.pdbx_description
1 polymer ?
#
loop_
_entity_poly.entity_id
_entity_poly.type
_entity_poly.pdbx_seq_one_letter_code
_entity_poly.pdbx_strand_id
1 'polypeptide(L)'
;MKLSELQRKVDEFEKARRWDVFRESLIYAHLIEELTEIGRFILSREGYKRNDLGHSLHDEDIESEFAQSLTLFVQLANRFGVDLEKALAKELEKMEKRFDPAKWREALSGGGP
;
A
#
# COMPACT_ATOMS: atom_id res chain seq x y z
N MET A 1 4.29 4.49 15.30
CA MET A 1 2.85 4.35 15.57
C MET A 1 2.51 2.87 15.49
N LYS A 2 1.77 2.33 16.44
CA LYS A 2 1.23 0.97 16.32
C LYS A 2 0.14 0.92 15.25
N LEU A 3 -0.17 -0.25 14.69
CA LEU A 3 -1.24 -0.36 13.69
C LEU A 3 -2.61 -0.05 14.32
N SER A 4 -2.81 -0.48 15.56
CA SER A 4 -3.98 -0.10 16.37
C SER A 4 -4.14 1.42 16.53
N GLU A 5 -3.04 2.16 16.75
CA GLU A 5 -3.06 3.62 16.84
C GLU A 5 -3.33 4.28 15.48
N LEU A 6 -2.79 3.72 14.40
CA LEU A 6 -3.04 4.17 13.03
C LEU A 6 -4.51 4.01 12.65
N GLN A 7 -5.07 2.82 12.88
CA GLN A 7 -6.49 2.54 12.63
C GLN A 7 -7.40 3.52 13.37
N ARG A 8 -7.11 3.79 14.66
CA ARG A 8 -7.85 4.78 15.44
C ARG A 8 -7.71 6.19 14.88
N LYS A 9 -6.50 6.62 14.56
CA LYS A 9 -6.24 7.98 14.05
C LYS A 9 -6.95 8.24 12.71
N VAL A 10 -6.97 7.25 11.82
CA VAL A 10 -7.68 7.33 10.54
C VAL A 10 -9.20 7.39 10.75
N ASP A 11 -9.74 6.51 11.62
CA ASP A 11 -11.17 6.51 11.96
C ASP A 11 -11.63 7.87 12.56
N GLU A 12 -10.86 8.43 13.50
CA GLU A 12 -11.13 9.75 14.07
C GLU A 12 -11.07 10.87 13.02
N PHE A 13 -10.07 10.83 12.13
CA PHE A 13 -9.89 11.82 11.06
C PHE A 13 -11.07 11.83 10.09
N GLU A 14 -11.59 10.66 9.72
CA GLU A 14 -12.72 10.49 8.81
C GLU A 14 -14.03 10.93 9.42
N LYS A 15 -14.32 10.48 10.64
CA LYS A 15 -15.55 10.85 11.36
C LYS A 15 -15.67 12.35 11.57
N ALA A 16 -14.54 13.02 11.86
CA ALA A 16 -14.49 14.47 11.98
C ALA A 16 -14.90 15.21 10.69
N ARG A 17 -14.84 14.55 9.53
CA ARG A 17 -15.18 15.11 8.21
C ARG A 17 -16.43 14.50 7.59
N ARG A 18 -17.14 13.64 8.33
CA ARG A 18 -18.30 12.88 7.83
C ARG A 18 -18.00 12.01 6.62
N TRP A 19 -16.75 11.57 6.47
CA TRP A 19 -16.33 10.71 5.35
C TRP A 19 -16.81 9.26 5.51
N ASP A 20 -17.33 8.91 6.67
CA ASP A 20 -18.01 7.64 6.95
C ASP A 20 -19.26 7.40 6.09
N VAL A 21 -19.72 8.39 5.31
CA VAL A 21 -20.82 8.22 4.34
C VAL A 21 -20.37 7.63 3.00
N PHE A 22 -19.07 7.65 2.69
CA PHE A 22 -18.57 7.08 1.45
C PHE A 22 -18.67 5.55 1.46
N ARG A 23 -19.03 4.98 0.31
CA ARG A 23 -19.12 3.53 0.12
C ARG A 23 -17.73 2.92 -0.02
N GLU A 24 -17.58 1.68 0.42
CA GLU A 24 -16.34 0.90 0.35
C GLU A 24 -15.82 0.81 -1.10
N SER A 25 -16.72 0.74 -2.08
CA SER A 25 -16.36 0.73 -3.51
C SER A 25 -15.65 2.00 -3.96
N LEU A 26 -16.00 3.16 -3.38
CA LEU A 26 -15.36 4.44 -3.72
C LEU A 26 -13.98 4.54 -3.09
N ILE A 27 -13.85 4.10 -1.84
CA ILE A 27 -12.57 4.01 -1.12
C ILE A 27 -11.62 3.06 -1.87
N TYR A 28 -12.13 1.91 -2.31
CA TYR A 28 -11.36 0.95 -3.11
C TYR A 28 -10.92 1.55 -4.45
N ALA A 29 -11.82 2.21 -5.19
CA ALA A 29 -11.47 2.83 -6.46
C ALA A 29 -10.37 3.89 -6.28
N HIS A 30 -10.50 4.74 -5.26
CA HIS A 30 -9.49 5.76 -4.94
C HIS A 30 -8.16 5.13 -4.52
N LEU A 31 -8.17 4.05 -3.72
CA LEU A 31 -6.94 3.32 -3.40
C LEU A 31 -6.21 2.83 -4.66
N ILE A 32 -6.94 2.35 -5.66
CA ILE A 32 -6.33 1.91 -6.93
C ILE A 32 -5.73 3.10 -7.69
N GLU A 33 -6.38 4.27 -7.68
CA GLU A 33 -5.83 5.49 -8.28
C GLU A 33 -4.48 5.87 -7.65
N GLU A 34 -4.40 5.96 -6.31
CA GLU A 34 -3.15 6.30 -5.60
C GLU A 34 -2.04 5.25 -5.84
N LEU A 35 -2.39 3.96 -5.88
CA LEU A 35 -1.43 2.90 -6.21
C LEU A 35 -0.93 3.03 -7.66
N THR A 36 -1.74 3.56 -8.57
CA THR A 36 -1.29 3.76 -9.96
C THR A 36 -0.29 4.89 -10.07
N GLU A 37 -0.37 5.93 -9.23
CA GLU A 37 0.63 7.00 -9.16
C GLU A 37 1.99 6.46 -8.67
N ILE A 38 2.01 5.59 -7.66
CA ILE A 38 3.24 4.84 -7.30
C ILE A 38 3.77 4.04 -8.51
N GLY A 39 2.88 3.41 -9.27
CA GLY A 39 3.24 2.70 -10.50
C GLY A 39 3.84 3.62 -11.57
N ARG A 40 3.35 4.86 -11.71
CA ARG A 40 3.92 5.85 -12.62
C ARG A 40 5.35 6.21 -12.23
N PHE A 41 5.58 6.44 -10.94
CA PHE A 41 6.91 6.72 -10.41
C PHE A 41 7.89 5.58 -10.73
N ILE A 42 7.48 4.32 -10.51
CA ILE A 42 8.30 3.14 -10.82
C ILE A 42 8.64 3.10 -12.32
N LEU A 43 7.64 3.23 -13.19
CA LEU A 43 7.83 3.19 -14.64
C LEU A 43 8.72 4.33 -15.14
N SER A 44 8.66 5.49 -14.50
CA SER A 44 9.56 6.62 -14.76
C SER A 44 10.99 6.28 -14.35
N ARG A 45 11.19 5.81 -13.12
CA ARG A 45 12.48 5.44 -12.55
C ARG A 45 13.18 4.32 -13.33
N GLU A 46 12.43 3.36 -13.85
CA GLU A 46 12.95 2.25 -14.66
C GLU A 46 13.17 2.60 -16.14
N GLY A 47 12.89 3.85 -16.54
CA GLY A 47 13.16 4.37 -17.87
C GLY A 47 12.14 3.96 -18.94
N TYR A 48 11.00 3.38 -18.55
CA TYR A 48 9.89 3.11 -19.46
C TYR A 48 9.12 4.39 -19.80
N LYS A 49 8.69 5.15 -18.78
CA LYS A 49 8.08 6.47 -18.97
C LYS A 49 9.16 7.53 -19.01
N ARG A 50 9.33 8.20 -20.14
CA ARG A 50 10.34 9.24 -20.31
C ARG A 50 9.77 10.51 -20.91
N ASN A 51 10.17 11.65 -20.34
CA ASN A 51 9.78 12.98 -20.81
C ASN A 51 10.14 13.23 -22.28
N ASP A 52 11.31 12.76 -22.70
CA ASP A 52 11.80 12.92 -24.06
C ASP A 52 11.08 12.03 -25.10
N LEU A 53 10.28 11.07 -24.64
CA LEU A 53 9.46 10.18 -25.47
C LEU A 53 7.96 10.51 -25.39
N GLY A 54 7.61 11.71 -24.93
CA GLY A 54 6.24 12.22 -24.93
C GLY A 54 5.40 11.86 -23.70
N HIS A 55 6.01 11.28 -22.65
CA HIS A 55 5.34 11.17 -21.35
C HIS A 55 5.46 12.50 -20.59
N SER A 56 4.42 12.89 -19.88
CA SER A 56 4.51 13.97 -18.89
C SER A 56 4.83 13.34 -17.54
N LEU A 57 6.06 13.53 -17.05
CA LEU A 57 6.43 13.20 -15.68
C LEU A 57 6.12 14.42 -14.81
N HIS A 58 5.26 14.23 -13.81
CA HIS A 58 5.11 15.19 -12.74
C HIS A 58 6.16 14.90 -11.67
N ASP A 59 6.55 15.91 -10.88
CA ASP A 59 7.27 15.68 -9.62
C ASP A 59 6.29 15.00 -8.65
N GLU A 60 6.16 13.69 -8.81
CA GLU A 60 5.34 12.83 -7.96
C GLU A 60 6.08 12.68 -6.62
N ASP A 61 5.49 13.24 -5.55
CA ASP A 61 5.99 13.03 -4.19
C ASP A 61 5.61 11.62 -3.73
N ILE A 62 6.50 10.67 -4.02
CA ILE A 62 6.31 9.26 -3.71
C ILE A 62 5.97 9.03 -2.22
N GLU A 63 6.49 9.84 -1.30
CA GLU A 63 6.19 9.69 0.12
C GLU A 63 4.71 9.96 0.40
N SER A 64 4.17 11.00 -0.24
CA SER A 64 2.75 11.34 -0.18
C SER A 64 1.87 10.25 -0.78
N GLU A 65 2.24 9.67 -1.92
CA GLU A 65 1.48 8.59 -2.58
C GLU A 65 1.39 7.31 -1.71
N PHE A 66 2.50 6.92 -1.05
CA PHE A 66 2.49 5.81 -0.10
C PHE A 66 1.64 6.12 1.14
N ALA A 67 1.69 7.36 1.64
CA ALA A 67 0.90 7.77 2.80
C ALA A 67 -0.61 7.79 2.49
N GLN A 68 -1.00 8.27 1.31
CA GLN A 68 -2.39 8.27 0.84
C GLN A 68 -2.89 6.83 0.65
N SER A 69 -2.12 6.00 -0.05
CA SER A 69 -2.43 4.57 -0.25
C SER A 69 -2.61 3.82 1.07
N LEU A 70 -1.70 4.03 2.04
CA LEU A 70 -1.81 3.41 3.37
C LEU A 70 -3.06 3.89 4.11
N THR A 71 -3.39 5.18 4.02
CA THR A 71 -4.58 5.76 4.68
C THR A 71 -5.86 5.15 4.11
N LEU A 72 -5.99 5.06 2.79
CA LEU A 72 -7.16 4.46 2.13
C LEU A 72 -7.27 2.96 2.39
N PHE A 73 -6.14 2.24 2.47
CA PHE A 73 -6.14 0.83 2.86
C PHE A 73 -6.62 0.63 4.31
N VAL A 74 -6.12 1.46 5.24
CA VAL A 74 -6.55 1.45 6.64
C VAL A 74 -8.02 1.82 6.78
N GLN A 75 -8.49 2.82 6.03
CA GLN A 75 -9.90 3.17 5.94
C GLN A 75 -10.73 1.95 5.56
N LEU A 76 -10.37 1.27 4.47
CA LEU A 76 -11.09 0.10 3.99
C LEU A 76 -11.09 -1.03 5.05
N ALA A 77 -9.96 -1.29 5.69
CA ALA A 77 -9.86 -2.28 6.78
C ALA A 77 -10.79 -1.94 7.95
N ASN A 78 -10.86 -0.66 8.35
CA ASN A 78 -11.78 -0.20 9.39
C ASN A 78 -13.25 -0.43 8.98
N ARG A 79 -13.63 -0.17 7.72
CA ARG A 79 -15.00 -0.41 7.21
C ARG A 79 -15.41 -1.88 7.29
N PHE A 80 -14.47 -2.79 7.06
CA PHE A 80 -14.73 -4.23 7.17
C PHE A 80 -14.56 -4.79 8.59
N GLY A 81 -14.23 -3.95 9.59
CA GLY A 81 -14.01 -4.40 10.96
C GLY A 81 -12.77 -5.29 11.13
N VAL A 82 -11.75 -5.09 10.28
CA VAL A 82 -10.51 -5.87 10.32
C VAL A 82 -9.56 -5.29 11.37
N ASP A 83 -9.08 -6.14 12.27
CA ASP A 83 -7.95 -5.84 13.15
C ASP A 83 -6.64 -6.08 12.37
N LEU A 84 -6.02 -5.00 11.87
CA LEU A 84 -4.83 -5.09 11.03
C LEU A 84 -3.62 -5.62 11.80
N GLU A 85 -3.48 -5.26 13.08
CA GLU A 85 -2.33 -5.68 13.89
C GLU A 85 -2.36 -7.19 14.10
N LYS A 86 -3.53 -7.72 14.46
CA LYS A 86 -3.74 -9.17 14.61
C LYS A 86 -3.65 -9.91 13.28
N ALA A 87 -4.24 -9.36 12.22
CA ALA A 87 -4.21 -9.98 10.89
C ALA A 87 -2.78 -10.07 10.35
N LEU A 88 -1.99 -8.99 10.48
CA LEU A 88 -0.59 -8.96 10.06
C LEU A 88 0.26 -9.94 10.87
N ALA A 89 0.14 -9.95 12.20
CA ALA A 89 0.87 -10.88 13.05
C ALA A 89 0.63 -12.34 12.65
N LYS A 90 -0.63 -12.70 12.39
CA LYS A 90 -1.02 -14.05 11.94
C LYS A 90 -0.44 -14.41 10.58
N GLU A 91 -0.48 -13.49 9.61
CA GLU A 91 0.06 -13.77 8.27
C GLU A 91 1.59 -13.89 8.30
N LEU A 92 2.29 -13.05 9.08
CA LEU A 92 3.74 -13.15 9.25
C LEU A 92 4.16 -14.50 9.85
N GLU A 93 3.49 -14.96 10.91
CA GLU A 93 3.77 -16.28 11.50
C GLU A 93 3.57 -17.42 10.48
N LYS A 94 2.54 -17.31 9.64
CA LYS A 94 2.27 -18.26 8.56
C LYS A 94 3.33 -18.20 7.45
N MET A 95 3.79 -17.01 7.09
CA MET A 95 4.83 -16.80 6.09
C MET A 95 6.18 -17.34 6.56
N GLU A 96 6.56 -17.10 7.82
CA GLU A 96 7.80 -17.61 8.43
C GLU A 96 7.86 -19.15 8.38
N LYS A 97 6.74 -19.83 8.65
CA LYS A 97 6.65 -21.30 8.56
C LYS A 97 6.73 -21.81 7.12
N ARG A 98 6.24 -21.04 6.15
CA ARG A 98 6.14 -21.45 4.74
C ARG A 98 7.41 -21.17 3.95
N PHE A 99 8.14 -20.11 4.29
CA PHE A 99 9.21 -19.55 3.49
C PHE A 99 10.53 -19.55 4.26
N ASP A 100 11.22 -20.69 4.24
CA ASP A 100 12.53 -20.84 4.88
C ASP A 100 13.57 -19.89 4.25
N PRO A 101 14.24 -19.04 5.04
CA PRO A 101 15.15 -18.03 4.52
C PRO A 101 16.42 -18.61 3.89
N ALA A 102 16.90 -19.78 4.33
CA ALA A 102 18.09 -20.40 3.75
C ALA A 102 17.79 -20.96 2.36
N LYS A 103 16.65 -21.65 2.20
CA LYS A 103 16.19 -22.16 0.90
C LYS A 103 15.99 -21.05 -0.11
N TRP A 104 15.38 -19.94 0.28
CA TRP A 104 15.22 -18.78 -0.60
C TRP A 104 16.55 -18.17 -1.02
N ARG A 105 17.49 -18.01 -0.08
CA ARG A 105 18.83 -17.50 -0.40
C ARG A 105 19.59 -18.42 -1.35
N GLU A 106 19.56 -19.73 -1.12
CA GLU A 106 20.20 -20.72 -1.97
C GLU A 106 19.64 -20.66 -3.40
N ALA A 107 18.30 -20.67 -3.54
CA ALA A 107 17.63 -20.62 -4.83
C ALA A 107 17.96 -19.35 -5.64
N LEU A 108 18.10 -18.19 -4.98
CA LEU A 108 18.36 -16.91 -5.64
C LEU A 108 19.86 -16.63 -5.85
N SER A 109 20.75 -17.28 -5.09
CA SER A 109 22.22 -17.13 -5.24
C SER A 109 22.76 -17.89 -6.45
N GLY A 110 22.01 -18.86 -6.96
CA GLY A 110 22.37 -19.69 -8.12
C GLY A 110 22.25 -19.01 -9.48
N GLY A 111 21.78 -17.75 -9.52
CA GLY A 111 21.60 -16.99 -10.76
C GLY A 111 20.39 -17.46 -11.56
N GLY A 112 19.36 -16.61 -11.63
CA GLY A 112 18.48 -16.60 -12.79
C GLY A 112 17.21 -15.78 -12.58
N PRO A 113 16.61 -15.29 -13.67
CA PRO A 113 17.22 -14.83 -14.93
C PRO A 113 17.99 -13.49 -14.78
#